data_AF-A0A819YZA8-F1
#
_entry.id   AF-A0A819YZA8-F1
#
_cell.length_a   1.000
_cell.length_b   1.000
_cell.length_c   1.000
_cell.angle_alpha   90.00
_cell.angle_beta   90.00
_cell.angle_gamma   90.00
#
_symmetry.space_group_name_H-M   'P 1'
#
loop_
_entity.id
_entity.type
_entity.pdbx_description
1 polymer ?
#
loop_
_entity_poly.entity_id
_entity_poly.type
_entity_poly.pdbx_seq_one_letter_code
_entity_poly.pdbx_strand_id
1 'polypeptide(L)'
;MNDCWIINLINVNKDDEQLYELTNDIRIQIENPIIIIRLGKLLLLNNDYCHADYFAPSLAGLHHLLGSMDNKNKNYRAACFQFEESSKLFLSFIPQDNQILSATYNNIESMYYQDDQHDQAIIYYKKALQCQ
;
A
#
# COMPACT_ATOMS: atom_id res chain seq x y z
N MET A 1 16.43 -26.02 8.20
CA MET A 1 15.73 -25.36 9.33
C MET A 1 16.45 -24.04 9.55
N ASN A 2 15.99 -22.98 8.88
CA ASN A 2 16.48 -21.62 9.12
C ASN A 2 15.37 -20.90 9.86
N ASP A 3 15.51 -20.83 11.17
CA ASP A 3 14.59 -20.08 12.02
C ASP A 3 14.80 -18.59 11.72
N CYS A 4 13.85 -18.03 10.98
CA CYS A 4 13.80 -16.61 10.66
C CYS A 4 13.32 -15.89 11.92
N TRP A 5 14.25 -15.40 12.74
CA TRP A 5 13.94 -14.51 13.85
C TRP A 5 13.49 -13.17 13.29
N ILE A 6 12.19 -13.01 13.06
CA ILE A 6 11.59 -11.71 12.80
C ILE A 6 11.82 -10.88 14.07
N ILE A 7 12.80 -9.98 14.03
CA ILE A 7 12.98 -8.96 15.07
C ILE A 7 11.77 -8.05 14.97
N ASN A 8 10.75 -8.33 15.79
CA ASN A 8 9.54 -7.54 15.85
C ASN A 8 9.86 -6.24 16.61
N LEU A 9 10.32 -5.21 15.88
CA LEU A 9 10.74 -3.91 16.40
C LEU A 9 9.63 -3.14 17.15
N ILE A 10 8.40 -3.67 17.13
CA ILE A 10 7.25 -3.16 17.90
C ILE A 10 7.35 -3.57 19.38
N ASN A 11 7.99 -4.70 19.70
CA ASN A 11 8.10 -5.26 21.05
C ASN A 11 9.50 -5.14 21.67
N VAL A 12 10.39 -4.35 21.09
CA VAL A 12 11.65 -4.01 21.77
C VAL A 12 11.27 -3.31 23.08
N ASN A 13 11.58 -4.02 24.16
CA ASN A 13 11.02 -3.78 25.47
C ASN A 13 11.26 -2.32 25.88
N LYS A 14 10.20 -1.60 26.28
CA LYS A 14 10.29 -0.21 26.81
C LYS A 14 11.21 -0.11 28.03
N ASP A 15 11.61 -1.26 28.58
CA ASP A 15 12.49 -1.40 29.72
C ASP A 15 13.99 -1.20 29.38
N ASP A 16 14.38 -1.20 28.09
CA ASP A 16 15.75 -0.90 27.66
C ASP A 16 15.81 0.41 26.86
N GLU A 17 16.04 1.49 27.58
CA GLU A 17 16.08 2.87 27.06
C GLU A 17 17.17 3.05 26.00
N GLN A 18 18.32 2.39 26.15
CA GLN A 18 19.43 2.49 25.20
C GLN A 18 19.12 1.79 23.88
N LEU A 19 18.50 0.61 23.95
CA LEU A 19 18.08 -0.11 22.76
C LEU A 19 16.89 0.57 22.06
N TYR A 20 15.98 1.18 22.83
CA TYR A 20 14.88 1.99 22.29
C TYR A 20 15.40 3.21 21.53
N GLU A 21 16.31 4.00 22.12
CA GLU A 21 16.91 5.15 21.44
C GLU A 21 17.65 4.74 20.15
N LEU A 22 18.47 3.68 20.22
CA LEU A 22 19.22 3.18 19.06
C LEU A 22 18.30 2.72 17.92
N THR A 23 17.17 2.08 18.25
CA THR A 23 16.21 1.61 17.24
C THR A 23 15.26 2.70 16.77
N ASN A 24 15.15 3.82 17.49
CA ASN A 24 14.26 4.92 17.14
C ASN A 24 14.74 5.69 15.90
N ASP A 25 16.05 5.90 15.75
CA ASP A 25 16.61 6.52 14.55
C ASP A 25 16.35 5.68 13.30
N ILE A 26 16.49 4.36 13.43
CA ILE A 26 16.16 3.40 12.37
C ILE A 26 14.65 3.45 12.07
N ARG A 27 13.80 3.55 13.09
CA ARG A 27 12.34 3.68 12.94
C ARG A 27 11.96 4.95 12.18
N ILE A 28 12.52 6.11 12.56
CA ILE A 28 12.31 7.39 11.89
C ILE A 28 12.79 7.34 10.43
N GLN A 29 13.94 6.71 10.18
CA GLN A 29 14.45 6.53 8.82
C GLN A 29 13.58 5.60 7.99
N ILE A 30 13.05 4.51 8.55
CA ILE A 30 12.15 3.60 7.85
C ILE A 30 10.79 4.25 7.62
N GLU A 31 10.27 5.06 8.54
CA GLU A 31 9.02 5.81 8.39
C GLU A 31 9.14 6.96 7.36
N ASN A 32 10.36 7.29 6.93
CA ASN A 32 10.58 8.27 5.88
C ASN A 32 9.92 7.80 4.56
N PRO A 33 8.98 8.57 3.98
CA PRO A 33 8.24 8.17 2.79
C PRO A 33 9.13 7.77 1.62
N ILE A 34 10.28 8.44 1.45
CA ILE A 34 11.23 8.15 0.36
C ILE A 34 11.92 6.80 0.57
N ILE A 35 12.21 6.45 1.81
CA ILE A 35 12.88 5.19 2.16
C ILE A 35 11.90 4.02 2.02
N ILE A 36 10.64 4.18 2.46
CA ILE A 36 9.55 3.23 2.19
C ILE A 36 9.38 2.98 0.69
N ILE A 37 9.40 4.05 -0.12
CA ILE A 37 9.30 3.95 -1.58
C ILE A 37 10.44 3.12 -2.17
N ARG A 38 11.67 3.35 -1.71
CA ARG A 38 12.86 2.66 -2.22
C ARG A 38 12.89 1.20 -1.78
N LEU A 39 12.54 0.92 -0.52
CA LEU A 39 12.43 -0.44 0.03
C LEU A 39 11.31 -1.23 -0.63
N GLY A 40 10.11 -0.65 -0.77
CA GLY A 40 8.99 -1.28 -1.46
C GLY A 40 9.33 -1.67 -2.90
N LYS A 41 9.99 -0.77 -3.64
CA LYS A 41 10.48 -1.06 -5.00
C LYS A 41 11.52 -2.19 -5.05
N LEU A 42 12.45 -2.23 -4.09
CA LEU A 42 13.47 -3.27 -4.00
C LEU A 42 12.87 -4.66 -3.69
N LEU A 43 11.91 -4.72 -2.77
CA LEU A 43 11.24 -5.97 -2.40
C LEU A 43 10.42 -6.56 -3.56
N LEU A 44 9.75 -5.71 -4.34
CA LEU A 44 9.02 -6.11 -5.55
C LEU A 44 9.94 -6.65 -6.65
N LEU A 45 11.15 -6.10 -6.79
CA LEU A 45 12.15 -6.59 -7.75
C LEU A 45 12.74 -7.96 -7.36
N ASN A 46 12.72 -8.30 -6.08
CA ASN A 46 13.37 -9.50 -5.54
C ASN A 46 12.42 -10.68 -5.26
N ASN A 47 11.10 -10.56 -5.47
CA ASN A 47 10.10 -11.62 -5.20
C ASN A 47 10.14 -12.17 -3.75
N ASP A 48 10.57 -11.38 -2.76
CA ASP A 48 10.63 -11.79 -1.36
C ASP A 48 9.31 -11.49 -0.62
N TYR A 49 8.32 -12.35 -0.83
CA TYR A 49 6.94 -12.19 -0.33
C TYR A 49 6.76 -12.44 1.18
N CYS A 50 7.69 -13.15 1.85
CA CYS A 50 7.50 -13.60 3.24
C CYS A 50 7.65 -12.48 4.30
N HIS A 51 8.36 -11.38 3.97
CA HIS A 51 8.42 -10.18 4.81
C HIS A 51 7.43 -9.10 4.33
N ALA A 52 6.70 -9.36 3.23
CA ALA A 52 5.80 -8.39 2.60
C ALA A 52 4.54 -8.15 3.42
N ASP A 53 4.07 -9.10 4.24
CA ASP A 53 2.89 -8.92 5.10
C ASP A 53 3.06 -7.77 6.11
N TYR A 54 4.27 -7.59 6.66
CA TYR A 54 4.57 -6.48 7.59
C TYR A 54 4.50 -5.12 6.88
N PHE A 55 4.90 -5.05 5.61
CA PHE A 55 4.91 -3.82 4.83
C PHE A 55 3.68 -3.64 3.96
N ALA A 56 2.79 -4.63 3.86
CA ALA A 56 1.63 -4.61 2.97
C ALA A 56 0.75 -3.38 3.22
N PRO A 57 0.47 -2.94 4.46
CA PRO A 57 -0.27 -1.70 4.70
C PRO A 57 0.46 -0.45 4.19
N SER A 58 1.77 -0.34 4.43
CA SER A 58 2.58 0.79 3.98
C SER A 58 2.71 0.82 2.45
N LEU A 59 2.86 -0.34 1.81
CA LEU A 59 2.96 -0.47 0.38
C LEU A 59 1.62 -0.17 -0.31
N ALA A 60 0.50 -0.63 0.26
CA ALA A 60 -0.84 -0.28 -0.21
C ALA A 60 -1.07 1.23 -0.15
N GLY A 61 -0.70 1.87 0.97
CA GLY A 61 -0.78 3.33 1.12
C GLY A 61 0.13 4.07 0.13
N LEU A 62 1.32 3.54 -0.15
CA LEU A 62 2.22 4.15 -1.12
C LEU A 62 1.65 4.12 -2.54
N HIS A 63 1.17 2.97 -2.99
CA HIS A 63 0.51 2.85 -4.30
C HIS A 63 -0.68 3.82 -4.40
N HIS A 64 -1.46 3.97 -3.33
CA HIS A 64 -2.55 4.95 -3.29
C HIS A 64 -2.06 6.41 -3.47
N LEU A 65 -0.95 6.77 -2.81
CA LEU A 65 -0.34 8.10 -2.95
C LEU A 65 0.20 8.34 -4.36
N LEU A 66 0.89 7.35 -4.95
CA LEU A 66 1.38 7.42 -6.32
C LEU A 66 0.22 7.58 -7.32
N GLY A 67 -0.86 6.81 -7.15
CA GLY A 67 -2.05 6.95 -7.99
C GLY A 67 -2.68 8.34 -7.90
N SER A 68 -2.69 8.93 -6.70
CA SER A 68 -3.15 10.31 -6.49
C SER A 68 -2.25 11.34 -7.17
N MET A 69 -0.93 11.13 -7.16
CA MET A 69 0.03 12.00 -7.86
C MET A 69 -0.12 11.88 -9.39
N ASP A 70 -0.26 10.67 -9.91
CA ASP A 70 -0.48 10.41 -11.33
C ASP A 70 -1.79 11.03 -11.82
N ASN A 71 -2.87 10.94 -11.03
CA ASN A 71 -4.14 11.61 -11.31
C ASN A 71 -3.97 13.13 -11.40
N LYS A 72 -3.27 13.76 -10.43
CA LYS A 72 -2.97 15.20 -10.48
C LYS A 72 -2.20 15.60 -11.76
N ASN A 73 -1.37 14.70 -12.27
CA ASN A 73 -0.63 14.89 -13.51
C ASN A 73 -1.43 14.49 -14.77
N LYS A 74 -2.70 14.09 -14.62
CA LYS A 74 -3.59 13.59 -15.69
C LYS A 74 -3.09 12.32 -16.38
N ASN A 75 -2.23 11.56 -15.71
CA ASN A 75 -1.74 10.26 -16.17
C ASN A 75 -2.71 9.16 -15.74
N TYR A 76 -3.94 9.17 -16.26
CA TYR A 76 -5.04 8.34 -15.74
C TYR A 76 -4.75 6.83 -15.76
N ARG A 77 -4.09 6.33 -16.80
CA ARG A 77 -3.70 4.90 -16.89
C ARG A 77 -2.68 4.51 -15.82
N ALA A 78 -1.71 5.37 -15.55
CA ALA A 78 -0.74 5.13 -14.48
C ALA A 78 -1.44 5.18 -13.12
N ALA A 79 -2.34 6.16 -12.92
CA ALA A 79 -3.15 6.25 -11.71
C ALA A 79 -4.00 5.00 -11.47
N CYS A 80 -4.71 4.49 -12.50
CA CYS A 80 -5.43 3.22 -12.45
C CYS A 80 -4.53 2.09 -11.98
N PHE A 81 -3.39 1.89 -12.63
CA PHE A 81 -2.44 0.83 -12.29
C PHE A 81 -2.04 0.90 -10.80
N GLN A 82 -1.69 2.08 -10.32
CA GLN A 82 -1.29 2.25 -8.91
C GLN A 82 -2.45 1.94 -7.95
N PHE A 83 -3.65 2.44 -8.22
CA PHE A 83 -4.80 2.15 -7.36
C PHE A 83 -5.21 0.66 -7.40
N GLU A 84 -5.08 -0.01 -8.54
CA GLU A 84 -5.32 -1.45 -8.65
C GLU A 84 -4.33 -2.26 -7.79
N GLU A 85 -3.04 -1.95 -7.85
CA GLU A 85 -2.03 -2.56 -6.98
C GLU A 85 -2.31 -2.30 -5.50
N SER A 86 -2.70 -1.06 -5.15
CA SER A 86 -3.13 -0.71 -3.79
C SER A 86 -4.31 -1.58 -3.33
N SER A 87 -5.33 -1.76 -4.17
CA SER A 87 -6.50 -2.57 -3.83
C SER A 87 -6.18 -4.06 -3.64
N LYS A 88 -5.28 -4.63 -4.46
CA LYS A 88 -4.82 -6.02 -4.32
C LYS A 88 -4.11 -6.23 -2.99
N LEU A 89 -3.28 -5.27 -2.57
CA LEU A 89 -2.60 -5.32 -1.28
C LEU A 89 -3.58 -5.16 -0.13
N PHE A 90 -4.52 -4.21 -0.19
CA PHE A 90 -5.55 -4.07 0.85
C PHE A 90 -6.32 -5.38 1.06
N LEU A 91 -6.73 -6.04 -0.03
CA LEU A 91 -7.42 -7.33 0.01
C LEU A 91 -6.63 -8.46 0.71
N SER A 92 -5.31 -8.35 0.89
CA SER A 92 -4.54 -9.36 1.59
C SER A 92 -4.65 -9.29 3.12
N PHE A 93 -5.06 -8.14 3.68
CA PHE A 93 -5.11 -7.93 5.13
C PHE A 93 -6.39 -7.25 5.66
N ILE A 94 -7.30 -6.77 4.80
CA ILE A 94 -8.63 -6.28 5.22
C ILE A 94 -9.77 -7.04 4.50
N PRO A 95 -10.97 -7.11 5.12
CA PRO A 95 -12.14 -7.71 4.49
C PRO A 95 -12.54 -7.06 3.17
N GLN A 96 -13.18 -7.82 2.29
CA GLN A 96 -13.60 -7.36 0.96
C GLN A 96 -14.66 -6.25 0.98
N ASP A 97 -15.42 -6.12 2.06
CA ASP A 97 -16.49 -5.14 2.27
C ASP A 97 -16.01 -3.88 3.01
N ASN A 98 -14.69 -3.69 3.12
CA ASN A 98 -14.12 -2.57 3.85
C ASN A 98 -14.25 -1.22 3.11
N GLN A 99 -14.59 -0.15 3.84
CA GLN A 99 -14.71 1.21 3.29
C GLN A 99 -13.44 1.75 2.60
N ILE A 100 -12.25 1.29 3.00
CA ILE A 100 -10.98 1.63 2.32
C ILE A 100 -10.98 1.12 0.87
N LEU A 101 -11.53 -0.08 0.63
CA LEU A 101 -11.69 -0.62 -0.72
C LEU A 101 -12.73 0.17 -1.50
N SER A 102 -13.83 0.59 -0.87
CA SER A 102 -14.83 1.47 -1.49
C SER A 102 -14.20 2.77 -2.03
N ALA A 103 -13.40 3.46 -1.21
CA ALA A 103 -12.69 4.67 -1.63
C ALA A 103 -11.68 4.39 -2.76
N THR A 104 -10.94 3.28 -2.67
CA THR A 104 -9.95 2.91 -3.70
C THR A 104 -10.62 2.55 -5.02
N TYR A 105 -11.73 1.82 -5.01
CA TYR A 105 -12.50 1.48 -6.20
C TYR A 105 -13.16 2.71 -6.84
N ASN A 106 -13.66 3.66 -6.05
CA ASN A 106 -14.14 4.95 -6.56
C ASN A 106 -13.02 5.74 -7.27
N ASN A 107 -11.80 5.71 -6.74
CA ASN A 107 -10.68 6.36 -7.41
C ASN A 107 -10.35 5.68 -8.75
N ILE A 108 -10.36 4.34 -8.82
CA ILE A 108 -10.14 3.59 -10.06
C ILE A 108 -11.25 3.88 -11.08
N GLU A 109 -12.50 3.85 -10.64
CA GLU A 109 -13.68 4.21 -11.44
C GLU A 109 -13.50 5.59 -12.07
N SER A 110 -13.17 6.59 -11.25
CA SER A 110 -12.94 7.95 -11.72
C SER A 110 -11.81 8.01 -12.76
N MET A 111 -10.75 7.22 -12.60
CA MET A 111 -9.64 7.22 -13.57
C MET A 111 -10.06 6.62 -14.91
N TYR A 112 -10.82 5.53 -14.90
CA TYR A 112 -11.39 4.96 -16.14
C TYR A 112 -12.40 5.90 -16.78
N TYR A 113 -13.22 6.59 -15.98
CA TYR A 113 -14.16 7.59 -16.49
C TYR A 113 -13.42 8.74 -17.19
N GLN A 114 -12.31 9.22 -16.62
CA GLN A 114 -11.48 10.28 -17.21
C GLN A 114 -10.68 9.82 -18.45
N ASP A 115 -10.43 8.52 -18.61
CA ASP A 115 -9.81 7.91 -19.81
C ASP A 115 -10.86 7.44 -20.84
N ASP A 116 -12.11 7.89 -20.74
CA ASP A 116 -13.25 7.53 -21.61
C ASP A 116 -13.58 6.01 -21.65
N GLN A 117 -13.12 5.25 -20.66
CA GLN A 117 -13.36 3.80 -20.54
C GLN A 117 -14.57 3.50 -19.65
N HIS A 118 -15.75 3.92 -20.09
CA HIS A 118 -16.98 3.84 -19.29
C HIS A 118 -17.36 2.42 -18.85
N ASP A 119 -17.11 1.41 -19.69
CA ASP A 119 -17.40 0.01 -19.35
C ASP A 119 -16.60 -0.45 -18.13
N GLN A 120 -15.32 -0.06 -18.04
CA GLN A 120 -14.46 -0.37 -16.89
C GLN A 120 -14.85 0.45 -15.66
N ALA A 121 -15.19 1.73 -15.85
CA ALA A 121 -15.68 2.58 -14.76
C ALA A 121 -16.92 1.96 -14.08
N ILE A 122 -17.91 1.48 -14.85
CA ILE A 122 -19.11 0.82 -14.31
C ILE A 122 -18.76 -0.42 -13.47
N ILE A 123 -17.77 -1.20 -13.87
CA ILE A 123 -17.32 -2.37 -13.11
C ILE A 123 -16.79 -1.95 -11.74
N TYR A 124 -15.91 -0.95 -11.69
CA TYR A 124 -15.33 -0.46 -10.44
C TYR A 124 -16.32 0.30 -9.56
N TYR A 125 -17.26 1.02 -10.15
CA TYR A 125 -18.38 1.62 -9.43
C TYR A 125 -19.19 0.55 -8.67
N LYS A 126 -19.51 -0.56 -9.34
CA LYS A 126 -20.23 -1.68 -8.70
C LYS A 126 -19.43 -2.32 -7.57
N LYS A 127 -18.11 -2.46 -7.73
CA LYS A 127 -17.25 -2.94 -6.64
C LYS A 127 -17.27 -1.97 -5.45
N ALA A 128 -17.18 -0.67 -5.69
CA ALA A 128 -17.22 0.32 -4.62
C ALA A 128 -18.53 0.28 -3.81
N LEU A 129 -19.67 0.05 -4.50
CA LEU A 129 -20.98 -0.11 -3.86
C LEU A 129 -21.10 -1.39 -3.01
N GLN A 130 -20.38 -2.45 -3.35
CA GLN A 130 -20.36 -3.68 -2.55
C GLN A 130 -19.58 -3.52 -1.24
N CYS A 131 -18.70 -2.51 -1.16
CA CYS A 131 -17.87 -2.20 -0.01
C CYS A 131 -18.39 -1.02 0.83
N GLN A 132 -19.62 -0.55 0.58
CA GLN A 132 -20.20 0.66 1.17
C GLN A 132 -20.90 0.41 2.51
#